data_AF-A0A699Z0G3-F1
#
_entry.id   AF-A0A699Z0G3-F1
#
_cell.length_a   1.000
_cell.length_b   1.000
_cell.length_c   1.000
_cell.angle_alpha   90.00
_cell.angle_beta   90.00
_cell.angle_gamma   90.00
#
_symmetry.space_group_name_H-M   'P 1'
#
loop_
_entity.id
_entity.type
_entity.pdbx_description
1 polymer ?
#
loop_
_entity_poly.entity_id
_entity_poly.type
_entity_poly.pdbx_seq_one_letter_code
_entity_poly.pdbx_strand_id
1 'polypeptide(L)'
;MRRETYTRLTPVQRLQVARHPNRPTCLDIILNITDKFVELHGDRAGLDDPAIVCGIGNMDGIPFMFIGHQKGRNTKENIRRNFGMPQPNGYRKAMRFMRHADKFGLPIVTIVDTPGAFAGRAAEELGQ
;
A
#
# COMPACT_ATOMS: atom_id res chain seq x y z
N MET A 1 -26.74 7.23 -18.14
CA MET A 1 -26.06 8.42 -17.56
C MET A 1 -24.71 8.13 -16.90
N ARG A 2 -24.59 7.65 -15.64
CA ARG A 2 -23.26 7.44 -15.00
C ARG A 2 -22.30 6.54 -15.79
N ARG A 3 -22.77 5.38 -16.26
CA ARG A 3 -21.97 4.42 -17.04
C ARG A 3 -21.41 5.06 -18.32
N GLU A 4 -22.22 5.86 -19.01
CA GLU A 4 -21.83 6.55 -20.26
C GLU A 4 -20.83 7.68 -20.05
N THR A 5 -20.84 8.30 -18.87
CA THR A 5 -19.84 9.32 -18.48
C THR A 5 -18.50 8.65 -18.18
N TYR A 6 -18.49 7.55 -17.43
CA TYR A 6 -17.26 6.82 -17.09
C TYR A 6 -16.59 6.15 -18.31
N THR A 7 -17.35 5.75 -19.33
CA THR A 7 -16.79 5.19 -20.56
C THR A 7 -16.09 6.24 -21.44
N ARG A 8 -16.37 7.53 -21.24
CA ARG A 8 -15.88 8.64 -22.07
C ARG A 8 -14.94 9.60 -21.33
N LEU A 9 -14.33 9.17 -20.22
CA LEU A 9 -13.41 10.00 -19.46
C LEU A 9 -12.14 10.32 -20.26
N THR A 10 -11.80 11.60 -20.32
CA THR A 10 -10.51 12.08 -20.83
C THR A 10 -9.37 11.65 -19.90
N PRO A 11 -8.10 11.64 -20.37
CA PRO A 11 -6.96 11.29 -19.52
C PRO A 11 -6.88 12.10 -18.21
N VAL A 12 -7.16 13.41 -18.27
CA VAL A 12 -7.16 14.29 -17.09
C VAL A 12 -8.28 13.92 -16.11
N GLN A 13 -9.48 13.59 -16.62
CA GLN A 13 -10.59 13.16 -15.76
C GLN A 13 -10.31 11.80 -15.12
N ARG A 14 -9.64 10.87 -15.82
CA ARG A 14 -9.19 9.60 -15.23
C ARG A 14 -8.20 9.83 -14.08
N LEU A 15 -7.29 10.80 -14.24
CA LEU A 15 -6.36 11.18 -13.18
C LEU A 15 -7.10 11.73 -11.94
N GLN A 16 -8.14 12.54 -12.13
CA GLN A 16 -8.98 13.02 -11.03
C GLN A 16 -9.67 11.89 -10.28
N VAL A 17 -10.17 10.87 -10.99
CA VAL A 17 -10.75 9.66 -10.39
C VAL A 17 -9.69 8.87 -9.61
N ALA A 18 -8.48 8.70 -10.18
CA ALA A 18 -7.39 8.00 -9.51
C ALA A 18 -6.89 8.71 -8.24
N ARG A 19 -7.06 10.05 -8.16
CA ARG A 19 -6.69 10.88 -7.01
C ARG A 19 -7.88 11.27 -6.14
N HIS A 20 -9.03 10.65 -6.34
CA HIS A 20 -10.25 10.99 -5.61
C HIS A 20 -10.05 10.76 -4.10
N PRO A 21 -10.42 11.72 -3.21
CA PRO A 21 -10.20 11.58 -1.76
C PRO A 21 -10.86 10.34 -1.14
N ASN A 22 -12.01 9.92 -1.69
CA ASN A 22 -12.74 8.72 -1.25
C ASN A 22 -12.37 7.45 -2.04
N ARG A 23 -11.25 7.45 -2.78
CA ARG A 23 -10.79 6.23 -3.45
C ARG A 23 -10.41 5.19 -2.38
N PRO A 24 -10.85 3.93 -2.50
CA PRO A 24 -10.48 2.88 -1.54
C PRO A 24 -8.96 2.77 -1.40
N THR A 25 -8.48 2.74 -0.16
CA THR A 25 -7.07 2.56 0.20
C THR A 25 -6.69 1.08 0.19
N CYS A 26 -5.40 0.78 0.35
CA CYS A 26 -4.88 -0.59 0.42
C CYS A 26 -5.61 -1.43 1.49
N LEU A 27 -5.69 -0.93 2.73
CA LEU A 27 -6.41 -1.62 3.81
C LEU A 27 -7.90 -1.79 3.52
N ASP A 28 -8.54 -0.85 2.83
CA ASP A 28 -9.95 -1.02 2.45
C ASP A 28 -10.12 -2.20 1.51
N ILE A 29 -9.22 -2.35 0.54
CA ILE A 29 -9.26 -3.49 -0.39
C ILE A 29 -9.00 -4.78 0.37
N ILE A 30 -7.92 -4.86 1.16
CA ILE A 30 -7.54 -6.07 1.90
C ILE A 30 -8.65 -6.53 2.84
N LEU A 31 -9.19 -5.62 3.67
CA LEU A 31 -10.22 -5.96 4.65
C LEU A 31 -11.55 -6.38 4.02
N ASN A 32 -11.81 -6.01 2.76
CA ASN A 32 -13.02 -6.43 2.04
C ASN A 32 -12.85 -7.74 1.25
N ILE A 33 -11.61 -8.13 0.92
CA ILE A 33 -11.35 -9.36 0.17
C ILE A 33 -10.87 -10.53 1.05
N THR A 34 -10.47 -10.27 2.31
CA THR A 34 -9.98 -11.29 3.23
C THR A 34 -10.90 -11.51 4.41
N ASP A 35 -11.04 -12.76 4.87
CA ASP A 35 -11.83 -13.11 6.07
C ASP A 35 -11.13 -12.68 7.37
N LYS A 36 -9.80 -12.79 7.38
CA LYS A 36 -8.93 -12.41 8.48
C LYS A 36 -7.68 -11.82 7.88
N PHE A 37 -7.25 -10.68 8.43
CA PHE A 37 -6.01 -10.03 8.06
C PHE A 37 -5.20 -9.75 9.33
N VAL A 38 -3.93 -10.12 9.31
CA VAL A 38 -2.96 -9.83 10.37
C VAL A 38 -1.88 -8.93 9.80
N GLU A 39 -1.89 -7.66 10.19
CA GLU A 39 -0.87 -6.70 9.81
C GLU A 39 0.47 -7.03 10.48
N LEU A 40 1.56 -6.90 9.72
CA LEU A 40 2.92 -7.19 10.14
C LEU A 40 3.80 -5.95 9.98
N HIS A 41 4.61 -5.69 11.00
CA HIS A 41 5.35 -4.43 11.14
C HIS A 41 6.87 -4.62 11.11
N GLY A 42 7.57 -3.56 10.74
CA GLY A 42 9.01 -3.38 10.94
C GLY A 42 9.91 -3.90 9.81
N ASP A 43 11.07 -3.29 9.65
CA ASP A 43 12.12 -3.68 8.70
C ASP A 43 13.24 -4.55 9.33
N ARG A 44 13.19 -4.79 10.65
CA ARG A 44 14.24 -5.43 11.48
C ARG A 44 15.52 -4.61 11.65
N ALA A 45 15.52 -3.33 11.25
CA ALA A 45 16.57 -2.35 11.52
C ALA A 45 16.10 -1.22 12.46
N GLY A 46 14.93 -1.38 13.10
CA GLY A 46 14.41 -0.49 14.13
C GLY A 46 13.34 0.48 13.66
N LEU A 47 12.90 0.42 12.40
CA LEU A 47 11.88 1.31 11.85
C LEU A 47 10.71 0.52 11.27
N ASP A 48 9.51 1.13 11.31
CA ASP A 48 8.32 0.66 10.62
C ASP A 48 7.75 1.80 9.81
N ASP A 49 7.76 1.67 8.47
CA ASP A 49 7.21 2.71 7.60
C ASP A 49 5.68 2.61 7.55
N PRO A 50 4.96 3.63 8.03
CA PRO A 50 3.51 3.65 7.98
C PRO A 50 2.97 3.74 6.54
N ALA A 51 3.72 4.23 5.56
CA ALA A 51 3.28 4.30 4.16
C ALA A 51 3.17 2.91 3.50
N ILE A 52 3.79 1.88 4.07
CA ILE A 52 3.72 0.49 3.59
C ILE A 52 3.03 -0.39 4.61
N VAL A 53 1.92 -0.99 4.21
CA VAL A 53 1.25 -2.06 4.95
C VAL A 53 1.73 -3.40 4.41
N CYS A 54 2.01 -4.33 5.31
CA CYS A 54 2.29 -5.72 4.98
C CYS A 54 1.47 -6.60 5.93
N GLY A 55 1.06 -7.78 5.49
CA GLY A 55 0.35 -8.70 6.37
C GLY A 55 -0.08 -9.97 5.68
N ILE A 56 -0.56 -10.93 6.47
CA ILE A 56 -1.10 -12.18 5.95
C ILE A 56 -2.62 -12.12 6.04
N GLY A 57 -3.30 -12.48 4.96
CA GLY A 57 -4.75 -12.61 4.94
C GLY A 57 -5.22 -13.85 4.21
N ASN A 58 -6.41 -14.32 4.54
CA ASN A 58 -7.02 -15.49 3.89
C ASN A 58 -8.09 -15.06 2.90
N MET A 59 -8.03 -15.58 1.68
CA MET A 59 -9.09 -15.46 0.66
C MET A 59 -9.50 -16.87 0.25
N ASP A 60 -10.77 -17.23 0.39
CA ASP A 60 -11.31 -18.54 0.03
C ASP A 60 -10.51 -19.72 0.64
N GLY A 61 -10.07 -19.56 1.88
CA GLY A 61 -9.27 -20.56 2.60
C GLY A 61 -7.80 -20.63 2.20
N ILE A 62 -7.33 -19.80 1.26
CA ILE A 62 -5.94 -19.74 0.82
C ILE A 62 -5.24 -18.54 1.50
N PRO A 63 -4.10 -18.73 2.17
CA PRO A 63 -3.34 -17.63 2.77
C PRO A 63 -2.48 -16.90 1.73
N PHE A 64 -2.51 -15.57 1.78
CA PHE A 64 -1.73 -14.68 0.92
C PHE A 64 -0.90 -13.69 1.75
N MET A 65 0.27 -13.35 1.24
CA MET A 65 1.04 -12.19 1.71
C MET A 65 0.57 -10.95 0.96
N PHE A 66 -0.01 -9.99 1.68
CA PHE A 66 -0.38 -8.69 1.14
C PHE A 66 0.68 -7.66 1.45
N ILE A 67 1.00 -6.83 0.45
CA ILE A 67 1.91 -5.70 0.59
C ILE A 67 1.29 -4.53 -0.18
N GLY A 68 1.26 -3.33 0.39
CA GLY A 68 0.74 -2.21 -0.38
C GLY A 68 0.93 -0.85 0.24
N HIS A 69 0.72 0.17 -0.58
CA HIS A 69 0.83 1.56 -0.19
C HIS A 69 -0.42 2.00 0.55
N GLN A 70 -0.25 2.52 1.76
CA GLN A 70 -1.36 2.98 2.57
C GLN A 70 -1.41 4.50 2.60
N LYS A 71 -2.49 5.06 2.05
CA LYS A 71 -2.86 6.47 2.23
C LYS A 71 -3.76 6.64 3.46
N GLY A 72 -3.87 7.88 3.94
CA GLY A 72 -4.82 8.22 5.00
C GLY A 72 -6.18 8.65 4.46
N ARG A 73 -7.24 8.41 5.23
CA ARG A 73 -8.61 8.85 4.90
C ARG A 73 -8.88 10.31 5.27
N ASN A 74 -8.06 10.87 6.15
CA ASN A 74 -8.15 12.26 6.60
C ASN A 74 -6.76 12.90 6.65
N THR A 75 -6.69 14.21 6.89
CA THR A 75 -5.43 14.96 6.90
C THR A 75 -4.43 14.41 7.92
N LYS A 76 -4.89 14.06 9.12
CA LYS A 76 -4.02 13.53 10.18
C LYS A 76 -3.40 12.19 9.78
N GLU A 77 -4.21 11.29 9.24
CA GLU A 77 -3.74 10.00 8.74
C GLU A 77 -2.83 10.14 7.53
N ASN A 78 -3.13 11.06 6.60
CA ASN A 78 -2.28 11.30 5.44
C ASN A 78 -0.89 11.78 5.85
N ILE A 79 -0.80 12.70 6.82
CA ILE A 79 0.49 13.12 7.38
C ILE A 79 1.21 11.93 8.02
N ARG A 80 0.52 11.14 8.86
CA ARG A 80 1.10 9.97 9.52
C ARG A 80 1.61 8.92 8.53
N ARG A 81 0.87 8.67 7.46
CA ARG A 81 1.18 7.67 6.42
C ARG A 81 2.03 8.25 5.29
N ASN A 82 2.59 9.45 5.47
CA ASN A 82 3.38 10.17 4.48
C ASN A 82 2.73 10.23 3.08
N PHE A 83 1.40 10.40 3.03
CA PHE A 83 0.61 10.41 1.79
C PHE A 83 0.76 9.15 0.92
N GLY A 84 1.14 8.02 1.54
CA GLY A 84 1.45 6.77 0.83
C GLY A 84 2.80 6.81 0.10
N MET A 85 3.70 7.73 0.47
CA MET A 85 5.05 7.84 -0.06
C MET A 85 6.03 7.10 0.85
N PRO A 86 6.50 5.91 0.46
CA PRO A 86 7.42 5.14 1.27
C PRO A 86 8.81 5.78 1.34
N GLN A 87 9.45 5.58 2.48
CA GLN A 87 10.87 5.80 2.73
C GLN A 87 11.66 4.50 2.46
N PRO A 88 13.02 4.52 2.44
CA PRO A 88 13.82 3.32 2.18
C PRO A 88 13.55 2.14 3.13
N ASN A 89 13.23 2.41 4.40
CA ASN A 89 12.79 1.39 5.37
C ASN A 89 11.45 0.72 4.98
N GLY A 90 10.54 1.43 4.31
CA GLY A 90 9.31 0.84 3.77
C GLY A 90 9.58 -0.21 2.69
N TYR A 91 10.52 0.08 1.79
CA TYR A 91 10.95 -0.90 0.78
C TYR A 91 11.69 -2.09 1.41
N ARG A 92 12.54 -1.86 2.42
CA ARG A 92 13.18 -2.95 3.18
C ARG A 92 12.16 -3.83 3.89
N LYS A 93 11.12 -3.23 4.50
CA LYS A 93 9.98 -3.94 5.08
C LYS A 93 9.26 -4.80 4.04
N ALA A 94 8.90 -4.24 2.89
CA ALA A 94 8.25 -4.97 1.80
C ALA A 94 9.11 -6.17 1.34
N MET A 95 10.39 -5.94 1.03
CA MET A 95 11.32 -6.99 0.61
C MET A 95 11.46 -8.11 1.64
N ARG A 96 11.50 -7.77 2.93
CA ARG A 96 11.54 -8.76 4.02
C ARG A 96 10.34 -9.69 3.97
N PHE A 97 9.14 -9.16 3.75
CA PHE A 97 7.93 -9.97 3.71
C PHE A 97 7.74 -10.70 2.38
N MET A 98 8.26 -10.19 1.27
CA MET A 98 8.36 -10.96 0.02
C MET A 98 9.23 -12.21 0.19
N ARG A 99 10.40 -12.08 0.83
CA ARG A 99 11.26 -13.23 1.17
C ARG A 99 10.60 -14.20 2.15
N HIS A 100 9.81 -13.68 3.08
CA HIS A 100 9.03 -14.53 3.99
C HIS A 100 7.97 -15.32 3.24
N ALA A 101 7.24 -14.68 2.32
CA ALA A 101 6.25 -15.33 1.50
C ALA A 101 6.86 -16.44 0.62
N ASP A 102 7.98 -16.14 -0.03
CA ASP A 102 8.77 -17.12 -0.82
C ASP A 102 9.15 -18.35 0.03
N LYS A 103 9.70 -18.13 1.23
CA LYS A 103 10.08 -19.20 2.15
C LYS A 103 8.93 -20.14 2.53
N PHE A 104 7.71 -19.62 2.65
CA PHE A 104 6.53 -20.37 3.09
C PHE A 104 5.59 -20.74 1.94
N GLY A 105 5.98 -20.46 0.69
CA GLY A 105 5.14 -20.72 -0.49
C GLY A 105 3.84 -19.91 -0.50
N LEU A 106 3.81 -18.74 0.14
CA LEU A 106 2.64 -17.86 0.14
C LEU A 106 2.61 -17.05 -1.18
N PRO A 107 1.50 -17.06 -1.92
CA PRO A 107 1.34 -16.14 -3.04
C PRO A 107 1.33 -14.69 -2.54
N ILE A 108 1.89 -13.78 -3.34
CA ILE A 108 2.02 -12.36 -2.99
C ILE A 108 1.03 -11.52 -3.78
N VAL A 109 0.30 -10.64 -3.10
CA VAL A 109 -0.55 -9.62 -3.71
C VAL A 109 0.00 -8.24 -3.34
N THR A 110 0.34 -7.45 -4.36
CA THR A 110 0.82 -6.07 -4.17
C THR A 110 -0.22 -5.03 -4.60
N ILE A 111 -0.54 -4.07 -3.73
CA ILE A 111 -1.45 -2.95 -4.03
C ILE A 111 -0.65 -1.66 -4.23
N VAL A 112 -0.61 -1.19 -5.46
CA VAL A 112 0.13 0.03 -5.84
C VAL A 112 -0.80 1.24 -5.79
N ASP A 113 -0.60 2.10 -4.80
CA ASP A 113 -1.32 3.35 -4.64
C ASP A 113 -0.45 4.44 -4.00
N THR A 114 0.57 4.87 -4.74
CA THR A 114 1.53 5.90 -4.28
C THR A 114 1.67 7.00 -5.33
N PRO A 115 1.86 8.27 -4.92
CA PRO A 115 2.32 9.30 -5.85
C PRO A 115 3.81 9.17 -6.18
N GLY A 116 4.58 8.38 -5.43
CA GLY A 116 6.02 8.15 -5.63
C GLY A 116 6.75 7.86 -4.31
N ALA A 117 8.02 7.51 -4.40
CA ALA A 117 8.91 7.39 -3.23
C ALA A 117 9.12 8.77 -2.58
N PHE A 118 9.35 8.79 -1.26
CA PHE A 118 9.52 10.05 -0.53
C PHE A 118 10.86 10.72 -0.89
N ALA A 119 10.82 11.85 -1.57
CA ALA A 119 12.02 12.60 -1.99
C ALA A 119 12.45 13.62 -0.91
N GLY A 120 12.98 13.12 0.21
CA GLY A 120 13.51 13.94 1.30
C GLY A 120 15.00 13.71 1.53
N ARG A 121 15.71 14.71 2.08
CA ARG A 121 17.17 14.64 2.32
C ARG A 121 17.60 13.40 3.13
N ALA A 122 16.83 13.06 4.16
CA ALA A 122 17.08 11.87 4.98
C ALA A 122 16.81 10.54 4.23
N ALA A 123 16.00 10.55 3.17
CA ALA A 123 15.78 9.37 2.34
C ALA A 123 16.97 9.11 1.41
N GLU A 124 17.56 10.17 0.84
CA GLU A 124 18.80 10.11 0.05
C GLU A 124 19.97 9.56 0.88
N GLU A 125 20.14 10.05 2.12
CA GLU A 125 21.19 9.59 3.04
C GLU A 125 21.05 8.10 3.43
N LEU A 126 19.83 7.54 3.31
CA LEU A 126 19.52 6.14 3.58
C LEU A 126 19.45 5.26 2.31
N GLY A 127 19.87 5.80 1.16
CA GLY A 127 20.04 5.07 -0.09
C GLY A 127 18.74 4.84 -0.86
N GLN A 128 17.90 5.87 -0.99
CA GLN A 128 16.81 5.85 -1.97
C GLN A 128 17.32 6.00 -3.41
#